data_AF-A0A969W260-F1
#
_entry.id   AF-A0A969W260-F1
#
_cell.length_a   1.000
_cell.length_b   1.000
_cell.length_c   1.000
_cell.angle_alpha   90.00
_cell.angle_beta   90.00
_cell.angle_gamma   90.00
#
_symmetry.space_group_name_H-M   'P 1'
#
loop_
_entity.id
_entity.type
_entity.pdbx_description
1 polymer ?
#
loop_
_entity_poly.entity_id
_entity_poly.type
_entity_poly.pdbx_seq_one_letter_code
_entity_poly.pdbx_strand_id
1 'polypeptide(L)'
;MLAISRDITLAKQAEIALRFSKDELEHQVRERTRELLVVNESLNQAMAELQSSNEELERFAYVASHDLQEPLRTIASFTQILERNYHHQLDPAADEYIEFIVDGAKRMQQLITDLLAYSRVGRQELKLRPTDFNQVLKSVIQDLQARSPQVMPKLPASLYQRF
;
A
#
# COMPACT_ATOMS: atom_id res chain seq x y z
N MET A 1 0.06 -79.30 12.02
CA MET A 1 1.03 -78.78 11.03
C MET A 1 0.37 -77.88 9.96
N LEU A 2 -0.80 -78.23 9.42
CA LEU A 2 -1.52 -77.43 8.41
C LEU A 2 -1.99 -76.03 8.87
N ALA A 3 -2.38 -75.86 10.14
CA ALA A 3 -2.83 -74.56 10.66
C ALA A 3 -1.70 -73.52 10.74
N ILE A 4 -0.52 -73.94 11.22
CA ILE A 4 0.67 -73.07 11.38
C ILE A 4 1.20 -72.60 10.02
N SER A 5 1.21 -73.47 9.00
CA SER A 5 1.65 -73.10 7.65
C SER A 5 0.76 -72.04 7.00
N ARG A 6 -0.56 -72.09 7.25
CA ARG A 6 -1.53 -71.14 6.68
C ARG A 6 -1.39 -69.76 7.31
N ASP A 7 -1.10 -69.70 8.61
CA ASP A 7 -0.82 -68.48 9.37
C ASP A 7 0.45 -67.78 8.86
N ILE A 8 1.52 -68.55 8.62
CA ILE A 8 2.78 -68.04 8.05
C ILE A 8 2.57 -67.49 6.62
N THR A 9 1.71 -68.12 5.81
CA THR A 9 1.41 -67.63 4.46
C THR A 9 0.68 -66.28 4.49
N LEU A 10 -0.32 -66.13 5.37
CA LEU A 10 -1.08 -64.88 5.51
C LEU A 10 -0.20 -63.74 6.03
N ALA A 11 0.64 -64.00 7.03
CA ALA A 11 1.60 -63.02 7.55
C ALA A 11 2.60 -62.58 6.47
N LYS A 12 3.12 -63.52 5.66
CA LYS A 12 4.05 -63.21 4.57
C LYS A 12 3.38 -62.40 3.46
N GLN A 13 2.12 -62.68 3.13
CA GLN A 13 1.35 -61.92 2.15
C GLN A 13 1.09 -60.48 2.63
N ALA A 14 0.76 -60.30 3.92
CA ALA A 14 0.58 -58.99 4.52
C ALA A 14 1.88 -58.17 4.55
N GLU A 15 3.01 -58.80 4.89
CA GLU A 15 4.34 -58.18 4.86
C GLU A 15 4.71 -57.68 3.45
N ILE A 16 4.46 -58.51 2.43
CA ILE A 16 4.69 -58.15 1.03
C ILE A 16 3.79 -56.99 0.60
N ALA A 17 2.50 -57.03 0.91
CA ALA A 17 1.56 -55.96 0.59
C ALA A 17 1.93 -54.63 1.29
N LEU A 18 2.33 -54.69 2.55
CA LEU A 18 2.78 -53.52 3.31
C LEU A 18 4.04 -52.92 2.69
N ARG A 19 5.00 -53.75 2.26
CA ARG A 19 6.21 -53.29 1.58
C ARG A 19 5.89 -52.60 0.25
N PHE A 20 5.04 -53.19 -0.57
CA PHE A 20 4.60 -52.58 -1.83
C PHE A 20 3.90 -51.23 -1.59
N SER A 21 2.98 -51.16 -0.62
CA SER A 21 2.30 -49.91 -0.28
C SER A 21 3.26 -48.85 0.27
N LYS A 22 4.27 -49.25 1.06
CA LYS A 22 5.31 -48.34 1.55
C LYS A 22 6.14 -47.76 0.39
N ASP A 23 6.61 -48.62 -0.52
CA ASP A 23 7.41 -48.20 -1.67
C ASP A 23 6.61 -47.26 -2.58
N GLU A 24 5.31 -47.52 -2.76
CA GLU A 24 4.38 -46.65 -3.48
C GLU A 24 4.20 -45.29 -2.79
N LEU A 25 3.99 -45.29 -1.47
CA LEU A 25 3.87 -44.05 -0.69
C LEU A 25 5.16 -43.22 -0.75
N GLU A 26 6.32 -43.85 -0.62
CA GLU A 26 7.61 -43.19 -0.74
C GLU A 26 7.79 -42.58 -2.14
N HIS A 27 7.35 -43.28 -3.19
CA HIS A 27 7.35 -42.74 -4.55
C HIS A 27 6.44 -41.51 -4.65
N GLN A 28 5.21 -41.59 -4.16
CA GLN A 28 4.27 -40.47 -4.16
C GLN A 28 4.81 -39.26 -3.38
N VAL A 29 5.40 -39.48 -2.20
CA VAL A 29 6.01 -38.39 -1.41
C VAL A 29 7.15 -37.73 -2.17
N ARG A 30 8.01 -38.49 -2.85
CA ARG A 30 9.09 -37.93 -3.66
C ARG A 30 8.56 -37.09 -4.82
N GLU A 31 7.57 -37.59 -5.55
CA GLU A 31 6.96 -36.84 -6.66
C GLU A 31 6.28 -35.55 -6.18
N ARG A 32 5.48 -35.62 -5.11
CA ARG A 32 4.84 -34.43 -4.53
C ARG A 32 5.85 -33.43 -3.97
N THR A 33 6.95 -33.91 -3.39
CA THR A 33 8.03 -33.04 -2.91
C THR A 33 8.70 -32.33 -4.09
N ARG A 34 8.94 -33.04 -5.20
CA ARG A 34 9.49 -32.45 -6.43
C ARG A 34 8.56 -31.40 -7.01
N GLU A 35 7.26 -31.69 -7.09
CA GLU A 35 6.24 -30.73 -7.54
C GLU A 35 6.22 -29.48 -6.65
N LEU A 36 6.24 -29.65 -5.32
CA LEU A 36 6.27 -28.53 -4.39
C LEU A 36 7.52 -27.67 -4.56
N LEU A 37 8.69 -28.28 -4.79
CA LEU A 37 9.93 -27.53 -5.03
C LEU A 37 9.83 -26.68 -6.29
N VAL A 38 9.33 -27.24 -7.40
CA VAL A 38 9.15 -26.53 -8.66
C VAL A 38 8.17 -25.36 -8.51
N VAL A 39 7.04 -25.60 -7.84
CA VAL A 39 6.04 -24.56 -7.60
C VAL A 39 6.59 -23.47 -6.68
N ASN A 40 7.34 -23.84 -5.64
CA ASN A 40 7.94 -22.88 -4.72
C ASN A 40 8.98 -22.00 -5.43
N GLU A 41 9.82 -22.58 -6.28
CA GLU A 41 10.79 -21.85 -7.08
C GLU A 41 10.10 -20.86 -8.04
N SER A 42 9.07 -21.31 -8.74
CA SER A 42 8.26 -20.44 -9.62
C SER A 42 7.57 -19.32 -8.86
N LEU A 43 7.04 -19.60 -7.66
CA LEU A 43 6.43 -18.60 -6.79
C LEU A 43 7.46 -17.56 -6.34
N ASN A 44 8.63 -17.99 -5.89
CA ASN A 44 9.70 -17.09 -5.46
C ASN A 44 10.17 -16.19 -6.61
N GLN A 45 10.29 -16.74 -7.82
CA GLN A 45 10.63 -15.95 -9.01
C GLN A 45 9.55 -14.91 -9.30
N ALA A 46 8.27 -15.31 -9.34
CA ALA A 46 7.16 -14.38 -9.56
C ALA A 46 7.08 -13.29 -8.48
N MET A 47 7.36 -13.63 -7.22
CA MET A 47 7.43 -12.66 -6.12
C MET A 47 8.57 -11.65 -6.33
N ALA A 48 9.75 -12.11 -6.75
CA ALA A 48 10.89 -11.23 -7.02
C ALA A 48 10.62 -10.29 -8.22
N GLU A 49 10.03 -10.81 -9.29
CA GLU A 49 9.62 -10.01 -10.46
C GLU A 49 8.56 -8.97 -10.09
N LEU A 50 7.55 -9.38 -9.31
CA LEU A 50 6.50 -8.49 -8.82
C LEU A 50 7.09 -7.40 -7.93
N GLN A 51 8.05 -7.72 -7.06
CA GLN A 51 8.75 -6.74 -6.23
C GLN A 51 9.54 -5.75 -7.10
N SER A 52 10.32 -6.24 -8.06
CA SER A 52 11.10 -5.39 -8.97
C SER A 52 10.21 -4.44 -9.79
N SER A 53 9.13 -4.96 -10.37
CA SER A 53 8.16 -4.16 -11.15
C SER A 53 7.49 -3.09 -10.27
N ASN A 54 7.16 -3.44 -9.04
CA ASN A 54 6.61 -2.51 -8.07
C ASN A 54 7.59 -1.38 -7.69
N GLU A 55 8.88 -1.69 -7.48
CA GLU A 55 9.92 -0.69 -7.20
C GLU A 55 10.17 0.24 -8.40
N GLU A 56 10.12 -0.30 -9.62
CA GLU A 56 10.21 0.47 -10.85
C GLU A 56 9.03 1.43 -11.02
N LEU A 57 7.81 0.95 -10.79
CA LEU A 57 6.60 1.77 -10.84
C LEU A 57 6.66 2.92 -9.82
N GLU A 58 7.19 2.68 -8.62
CA GLU A 58 7.36 3.72 -7.61
C GLU A 58 8.39 4.77 -8.04
N ARG A 59 9.55 4.34 -8.57
CA ARG A 59 10.55 5.26 -9.10
C ARG A 59 9.97 6.12 -10.21
N PHE A 60 9.22 5.52 -11.12
CA PHE A 60 8.54 6.24 -12.19
C PHE A 60 7.55 7.26 -11.63
N ALA A 61 6.67 6.85 -10.70
CA ALA A 61 5.71 7.74 -10.07
C ALA A 61 6.40 8.90 -9.35
N TYR A 62 7.50 8.63 -8.64
CA TYR A 62 8.29 9.65 -7.93
C TYR A 62 8.91 10.68 -8.86
N VAL A 63 9.61 10.24 -9.92
CA VAL A 63 10.23 11.13 -10.90
C VAL A 63 9.16 11.95 -11.61
N ALA A 64 8.11 11.30 -12.14
CA ALA A 64 7.03 11.99 -12.82
C ALA A 64 6.34 13.04 -11.92
N SER A 65 6.15 12.73 -10.64
CA SER A 65 5.55 13.66 -9.70
C SER A 65 6.43 14.88 -9.42
N HIS A 66 7.74 14.69 -9.24
CA HIS A 66 8.69 15.79 -9.08
C HIS A 66 8.70 16.69 -10.33
N ASP A 67 8.76 16.07 -11.51
CA ASP A 67 8.80 16.77 -12.80
C ASP A 67 7.50 17.53 -13.09
N LEU A 68 6.36 17.11 -12.53
CA LEU A 68 5.09 17.82 -12.62
C LEU A 68 4.94 18.92 -11.54
N GLN A 69 5.55 18.76 -10.37
CA GLN A 69 5.48 19.76 -9.30
C GLN A 69 6.24 21.05 -9.65
N GLU A 70 7.37 20.95 -10.34
CA GLU A 70 8.17 22.11 -10.73
C GLU A 70 7.45 23.09 -11.69
N PRO A 71 6.83 22.64 -12.80
CA PRO A 71 6.06 23.53 -13.67
C PRO A 71 4.81 24.09 -12.97
N LEU A 72 4.14 23.30 -12.11
CA LEU A 72 2.99 23.79 -11.34
C LEU A 72 3.37 24.90 -10.36
N ARG A 73 4.49 24.73 -9.65
CA ARG A 73 5.05 25.76 -8.77
C ARG A 73 5.38 27.03 -9.55
N THR A 74 5.92 26.87 -10.75
CA THR A 74 6.28 27.99 -11.64
C THR A 74 5.04 28.76 -12.09
N ILE A 75 4.01 28.05 -12.57
CA ILE A 75 2.71 28.63 -12.94
C ILE A 75 2.13 29.40 -11.76
N ALA A 76 2.01 28.77 -10.58
CA ALA A 76 1.47 29.42 -9.39
C ALA A 76 2.26 30.69 -9.00
N SER A 77 3.60 30.64 -9.07
CA SER A 77 4.45 31.77 -8.70
C SER A 77 4.30 32.95 -9.66
N PHE A 78 4.28 32.70 -10.97
CA PHE A 78 4.10 33.78 -11.95
C PHE A 78 2.70 34.37 -11.91
N THR A 79 1.67 33.54 -11.70
CA THR A 79 0.30 34.03 -11.55
C THR A 79 0.14 34.88 -10.28
N GLN A 80 0.78 34.52 -9.17
CA GLN A 80 0.83 35.35 -7.96
C GLN A 80 1.58 36.66 -8.15
N ILE A 81 2.66 36.67 -8.94
CA ILE A 81 3.37 37.92 -9.31
C ILE A 81 2.46 38.80 -10.15
N LEU A 82 1.73 38.22 -11.11
CA LEU A 82 0.78 38.92 -11.96
C LEU A 82 -0.33 39.56 -11.12
N GLU A 83 -0.94 38.78 -10.22
CA GLU A 83 -1.92 39.24 -9.25
C GLU A 83 -1.38 40.45 -8.46
N ARG A 84 -0.23 40.30 -7.80
CA ARG A 84 0.36 41.35 -6.95
C ARG A 84 0.65 42.65 -7.70
N ASN A 85 1.13 42.56 -8.94
CA ASN A 85 1.59 43.72 -9.70
C ASN A 85 0.45 44.46 -10.42
N TYR A 86 -0.62 43.74 -10.76
CA TYR A 86 -1.71 44.26 -11.60
C TYR A 86 -3.10 44.17 -10.95
N HIS A 87 -3.17 43.84 -9.65
CA HIS A 87 -4.41 43.83 -8.88
C HIS A 87 -5.20 45.13 -9.10
N HIS A 88 -6.47 45.02 -9.48
CA HIS A 88 -7.36 46.14 -9.81
C HIS A 88 -6.92 47.06 -10.95
N GLN A 89 -5.84 46.72 -11.67
CA GLN A 89 -5.44 47.37 -12.91
C GLN A 89 -5.95 46.60 -14.13
N LEU A 90 -6.36 45.35 -13.94
CA LEU A 90 -7.03 44.51 -14.92
C LEU A 90 -8.55 44.58 -14.76
N ASP A 91 -9.28 44.05 -15.74
CA ASP A 91 -10.72 43.89 -15.60
C ASP A 91 -11.06 42.88 -14.48
N PRO A 92 -12.27 42.93 -13.90
CA PRO A 92 -12.66 42.02 -12.82
C PRO A 92 -12.64 40.53 -13.23
N ALA A 93 -12.77 40.23 -14.52
CA ALA A 93 -12.72 38.85 -15.00
C ALA A 93 -11.28 38.30 -14.97
N ALA A 94 -10.28 39.15 -15.19
CA ALA A 94 -8.87 38.78 -15.09
C ALA A 94 -8.47 38.40 -13.66
N ASP A 95 -8.95 39.14 -12.65
CA ASP A 95 -8.73 38.80 -11.24
C ASP A 95 -9.32 37.39 -10.93
N GLU A 96 -10.52 37.09 -11.44
CA GLU A 96 -11.16 35.77 -11.29
C GLU A 96 -10.38 34.65 -12.02
N TYR A 97 -9.86 34.90 -13.22
CA TYR A 97 -9.04 33.92 -13.95
C TYR A 97 -7.72 33.62 -13.26
N ILE A 98 -7.07 34.64 -12.70
CA ILE A 98 -5.84 34.51 -11.93
C ILE A 98 -6.08 33.62 -10.71
N GLU A 99 -7.16 33.86 -9.96
CA GLU A 99 -7.54 33.03 -8.80
C GLU A 99 -7.76 31.56 -9.21
N PHE A 100 -8.51 31.33 -10.30
CA PHE A 100 -8.73 29.97 -10.82
C PHE A 100 -7.44 29.24 -11.20
N ILE A 101 -6.47 29.93 -11.81
CA ILE A 101 -5.19 29.35 -12.22
C ILE A 101 -4.36 28.98 -10.98
N VAL A 102 -4.27 29.88 -9.99
CA VAL A 102 -3.52 29.64 -8.75
C VAL A 102 -4.11 28.45 -8.00
N ASP A 103 -5.43 28.40 -7.84
CA ASP A 103 -6.11 27.31 -7.15
C ASP A 103 -6.02 25.99 -7.91
N GLY A 104 -6.13 26.02 -9.24
CA GLY A 104 -5.90 24.87 -10.09
C GLY A 104 -4.50 24.27 -9.91
N ALA A 105 -3.47 25.12 -9.92
CA ALA A 105 -2.09 24.70 -9.74
C ALA A 105 -1.85 24.09 -8.34
N LYS A 106 -2.36 24.72 -7.28
CA LYS A 106 -2.29 24.19 -5.91
C LYS A 106 -2.99 22.85 -5.75
N ARG A 107 -4.20 22.70 -6.31
CA ARG A 107 -4.96 21.43 -6.27
C ARG A 107 -4.21 20.31 -6.97
N MET A 108 -3.63 20.57 -8.14
CA MET A 108 -2.83 19.56 -8.86
C MET A 108 -1.60 19.15 -8.06
N GLN A 109 -0.90 20.11 -7.43
CA GLN A 109 0.24 19.82 -6.56
C GLN A 109 -0.14 18.93 -5.36
N GLN A 110 -1.29 19.19 -4.76
CA GLN A 110 -1.82 18.36 -3.66
C GLN A 110 -2.16 16.93 -4.14
N LEU A 111 -2.88 16.79 -5.25
CA LEU A 111 -3.26 15.49 -5.81
C LEU A 111 -2.04 14.61 -6.12
N ILE A 112 -0.99 15.20 -6.70
CA ILE A 112 0.26 14.50 -7.00
C ILE A 112 0.92 14.02 -5.70
N THR A 113 0.95 14.86 -4.67
CA THR A 113 1.53 14.52 -3.36
C THR A 113 0.75 13.39 -2.68
N ASP A 114 -0.58 13.46 -2.71
CA ASP A 114 -1.45 12.45 -2.11
C ASP A 114 -1.33 11.10 -2.83
N LEU A 115 -1.24 11.11 -4.16
CA LEU A 115 -1.08 9.91 -4.97
C LEU A 115 0.26 9.21 -4.68
N LEU A 116 1.35 9.98 -4.54
CA LEU A 116 2.65 9.46 -4.11
C LEU A 116 2.64 8.89 -2.69
N ALA A 117 1.95 9.56 -1.77
CA ALA A 117 1.82 9.06 -0.41
C ALA A 117 1.06 7.73 -0.40
N TYR A 118 -0.04 7.63 -1.16
CA TYR A 118 -0.84 6.43 -1.30
C TYR A 118 -0.06 5.26 -1.91
N SER A 119 0.75 5.50 -2.96
CA SER A 119 1.56 4.46 -3.59
C SER A 119 2.60 3.82 -2.66
N ARG A 120 2.93 4.49 -1.55
CA ARG A 120 3.91 4.05 -0.54
C ARG A 120 3.29 3.35 0.67
N VAL A 121 1.96 3.37 0.80
CA VAL A 121 1.26 2.76 1.95
C VAL A 121 1.49 1.23 1.97
N GLY A 122 1.86 0.70 3.14
CA GLY A 122 2.03 -0.73 3.38
C GLY A 122 3.43 -1.30 3.14
N ARG A 123 4.41 -0.48 2.72
CA ARG A 123 5.78 -0.94 2.42
C ARG A 123 6.88 -0.28 3.24
N GLN A 124 6.59 0.84 3.89
CA GLN A 124 7.49 1.38 4.92
C GLN A 124 7.35 0.60 6.22
N GLU A 125 8.49 0.27 6.81
CA GLU A 125 8.56 -0.27 8.17
C GLU A 125 7.81 0.69 9.11
N LEU A 126 6.71 0.22 9.70
CA LEU A 126 5.93 1.00 10.65
C LEU A 126 6.79 1.26 11.88
N LYS A 127 7.40 2.44 11.95
CA LYS A 127 8.13 2.90 13.13
C LYS A 127 7.14 3.28 14.22
N LEU A 128 6.69 2.28 14.96
CA LEU A 128 5.85 2.46 16.13
C LEU A 128 6.62 3.27 17.18
N ARG A 129 6.02 4.36 17.63
CA ARG A 129 6.56 5.20 18.71
C ARG A 129 5.46 5.53 19.71
N PRO A 130 5.77 5.68 21.01
CA PRO A 130 4.84 6.26 21.96
C PRO A 130 4.34 7.59 21.40
N THR A 131 3.02 7.71 21.28
CA THR A 131 2.36 8.87 20.66
C THR A 131 1.29 9.36 21.61
N ASP A 132 1.34 10.66 21.93
CA ASP A 132 0.31 11.30 22.75
C ASP A 132 -0.98 11.45 21.93
N PHE A 133 -1.96 10.63 22.26
CA PHE A 133 -3.26 10.62 21.58
C PHE A 133 -3.97 11.98 21.68
N ASN A 134 -3.71 12.74 22.74
CA ASN A 134 -4.27 14.08 22.94
C ASN A 134 -3.77 15.06 21.86
N GLN A 135 -2.49 14.99 21.50
CA GLN A 135 -1.92 15.84 20.44
C GLN A 135 -2.47 15.48 19.06
N VAL A 136 -2.61 14.18 18.78
CA VAL A 136 -3.19 13.70 17.52
C VAL A 136 -4.64 14.17 17.40
N LEU A 137 -5.44 13.99 18.45
CA LEU A 137 -6.84 14.42 18.46
C LEU A 137 -6.97 15.93 18.25
N LYS A 138 -6.12 16.74 18.90
CA LYS A 138 -6.10 18.20 18.71
C LYS A 138 -5.80 18.59 17.26
N SER A 139 -4.79 17.96 16.65
CA SER A 139 -4.44 18.21 15.24
C SER A 139 -5.60 17.90 14.30
N VAL A 140 -6.26 16.74 14.50
CA VAL A 140 -7.38 16.32 13.65
C VAL A 140 -8.58 17.28 13.78
N ILE A 141 -8.88 17.74 15.01
CA ILE A 141 -9.97 18.72 15.22
C ILE A 141 -9.67 20.03 14.50
N GLN A 142 -8.42 20.52 14.57
CA GLN A 142 -7.99 21.75 13.88
C GLN A 142 -8.13 21.61 12.36
N ASP A 143 -7.68 20.49 11.79
CA ASP A 143 -7.79 20.22 10.36
C ASP A 143 -9.24 20.17 9.88
N LEU A 144 -10.13 19.52 10.65
CA LEU A 144 -11.56 19.43 10.33
C LEU A 144 -12.25 20.79 10.41
N GLN A 145 -11.92 21.61 11.41
CA GLN A 145 -12.45 22.97 11.55
C GLN A 145 -12.01 23.87 10.40
N ALA A 146 -10.77 23.74 9.93
CA ALA A 146 -10.25 24.50 8.79
C ALA A 146 -10.97 24.14 7.47
N ARG A 147 -11.38 22.87 7.29
CA ARG A 147 -12.06 22.39 6.08
C ARG A 147 -13.58 22.59 6.11
N SER A 148 -14.19 22.62 7.29
CA SER A 148 -15.65 22.74 7.45
C SER A 148 -15.97 23.36 8.81
N PRO A 149 -16.07 24.69 8.90
CA PRO A 149 -16.27 25.40 10.17
C PRO A 149 -17.57 25.00 10.90
N GLN A 150 -18.52 24.40 10.20
CA GLN A 150 -19.84 24.02 10.73
C GLN A 150 -19.91 22.58 11.27
N VAL A 151 -18.87 21.77 11.05
CA VAL A 151 -18.84 20.39 11.56
C VAL A 151 -18.05 20.39 12.87
N MET A 152 -18.71 20.73 13.98
CA MET A 152 -18.17 20.36 15.30
C MET A 152 -18.23 18.84 15.42
N PRO A 153 -17.09 18.13 15.55
CA PRO A 153 -17.13 16.70 15.80
C PRO A 153 -17.86 16.49 17.13
N LYS A 154 -18.90 15.66 17.16
CA LYS A 154 -19.65 15.33 18.39
C LYS A 154 -18.75 14.53 19.33
N LEU A 155 -17.93 15.22 20.13
CA LEU A 155 -17.07 14.59 21.12
C LEU A 155 -17.79 14.54 22.48
N PRO A 156 -17.56 13.51 23.31
CA PRO A 156 -17.99 13.52 24.69
C PRO A 156 -17.49 14.79 25.42
N ALA A 157 -18.34 15.40 26.25
CA ALA A 157 -18.02 16.62 27.01
C ALA A 157 -16.72 16.51 27.83
N SER A 158 -16.40 15.31 28.31
CA SER A 158 -15.19 14.99 29.07
C SER A 158 -13.89 15.14 28.26
N LEU A 159 -13.95 15.14 26.93
CA LEU A 159 -12.78 15.36 26.09
C LEU A 159 -12.52 16.86 25.90
N TYR A 160 -13.55 17.70 25.73
CA TYR A 160 -13.34 19.15 25.60
C TYR A 160 -12.71 19.82 26.81
N GLN A 161 -12.93 19.28 28.02
CA GLN A 161 -12.36 19.83 29.25
C GLN A 161 -10.87 19.50 29.45
N ARG A 162 -10.29 18.66 28.57
CA ARG A 162 -8.90 18.19 28.66
C ARG A 162 -7.96 18.86 27.65
N PHE A 163 -8.48 19.80 26.84
CA PHE A 163 -7.76 20.47 25.75
C PHE A 163 -7.87 22.00 25.83
#